data_AF-M5E0B9-F1
#
_entry.id   AF-M5E0B9-F1
#
_cell.length_a   1.000
_cell.length_b   1.000
_cell.length_c   1.000
_cell.angle_alpha   90.00
_cell.angle_beta   90.00
_cell.angle_gamma   90.00
#
_symmetry.space_group_name_H-M   'P 1'
#
loop_
_entity.id
_entity.type
_entity.pdbx_description
1 polymer ?
#
loop_
_entity_poly.entity_id
_entity_poly.type
_entity_poly.pdbx_seq_one_letter_code
_entity_poly.pdbx_strand_id
1 'polypeptide(L)'
;MKSQGFKFTKVLNHGTDNPIINRLSFQFFELFKTNLINLSDKKIEKIKELLHECTLDLIKAQELFNNYLEKQNKTIKEIIDNENFKIQDNIIQYDDPSYELNKYFEDFLIRNVIALRKTIKIAECVFDQEFDGPKDLLKHLQEVFVDKEEYIKMLEEDSKWFKELYDFRGEVEHSKLEITNFELFLDKNDKPLVKKQILVDKNCTLEKYMDVTLYNVFSYCEDFTAMLLKLHCSEKVRIIQIPEEQRKNNKNFKYTFDLCEDLKSKIFNDDKG
;
A
#
# COMPACT_ATOMS: atom_id res chain seq x y z
N MET A 1 -25.81 -11.62 -40.27
CA MET A 1 -24.84 -10.86 -39.44
C MET A 1 -24.64 -11.64 -38.15
N LYS A 2 -23.43 -12.14 -37.86
CA LYS A 2 -23.13 -12.78 -36.57
C LYS A 2 -23.00 -11.66 -35.54
N SER A 3 -23.83 -11.66 -34.50
CA SER A 3 -23.64 -10.76 -33.36
C SER A 3 -22.26 -11.05 -32.77
N GLN A 4 -21.37 -10.06 -32.80
CA GLN A 4 -20.19 -10.08 -31.95
C GLN A 4 -20.68 -9.99 -30.50
N GLY A 5 -20.76 -11.13 -29.83
CA GLY A 5 -21.09 -11.19 -28.41
C GLY A 5 -19.98 -10.51 -27.60
N PHE A 6 -20.36 -9.56 -26.75
CA PHE A 6 -19.46 -8.98 -25.77
C PHE A 6 -18.96 -10.08 -24.82
N LYS A 7 -17.63 -10.23 -24.71
CA LYS A 7 -17.02 -11.13 -23.74
C LYS A 7 -16.62 -10.34 -22.51
N PHE A 8 -17.40 -10.51 -21.44
CA PHE A 8 -17.04 -9.98 -20.13
C PHE A 8 -15.91 -10.83 -19.55
N THR A 9 -14.76 -10.21 -19.29
CA THR A 9 -13.62 -10.86 -18.63
C THR A 9 -13.46 -10.23 -17.26
N LYS A 10 -13.38 -11.06 -16.22
CA LYS A 10 -13.07 -10.60 -14.87
C LYS A 10 -11.61 -10.12 -14.84
N VAL A 11 -11.40 -8.81 -14.65
CA VAL A 11 -10.07 -8.20 -14.62
C VAL A 11 -9.45 -8.29 -13.22
N LEU A 12 -10.28 -8.22 -12.17
CA LEU A 12 -9.84 -8.26 -10.78
C LEU A 12 -10.73 -9.14 -9.92
N ASN A 13 -10.14 -9.80 -8.92
CA ASN A 13 -10.87 -10.56 -7.90
C ASN A 13 -11.59 -9.67 -6.89
N HIS A 14 -11.13 -8.43 -6.76
CA HIS A 14 -11.67 -7.43 -5.85
C HIS A 14 -12.43 -6.34 -6.62
N GLY A 15 -13.55 -5.90 -6.05
CA GLY A 15 -14.37 -4.81 -6.57
C GLY A 15 -14.05 -3.46 -5.95
N THR A 16 -14.92 -2.48 -6.18
CA THR A 16 -14.83 -1.10 -5.64
C THR A 16 -14.92 -1.02 -4.12
N ASP A 17 -15.37 -2.08 -3.46
CA ASP A 17 -15.43 -2.14 -1.99
C ASP A 17 -14.04 -2.29 -1.36
N ASN A 18 -13.03 -2.72 -2.13
CA ASN A 18 -11.65 -2.77 -1.66
C ASN A 18 -11.07 -1.33 -1.60
N PRO A 19 -10.60 -0.86 -0.43
CA PRO A 19 -10.06 0.48 -0.28
C PRO A 19 -8.89 0.79 -1.22
N ILE A 20 -8.01 -0.18 -1.51
CA ILE A 20 -6.85 0.01 -2.40
C ILE A 20 -7.32 0.40 -3.80
N ILE A 21 -8.26 -0.37 -4.36
CA ILE A 21 -8.84 -0.11 -5.67
C ILE A 21 -9.55 1.25 -5.69
N ASN A 22 -10.36 1.49 -4.68
CA ASN A 22 -11.21 2.66 -4.62
C ASN A 22 -10.41 3.97 -4.47
N ARG A 23 -9.40 3.96 -3.60
CA ARG A 23 -8.62 5.15 -3.23
C ARG A 23 -7.40 5.41 -4.11
N LEU A 24 -6.77 4.39 -4.70
CA LEU A 24 -5.64 4.60 -5.63
C LEU A 24 -6.03 4.69 -7.09
N SER A 25 -7.04 3.94 -7.53
CA SER A 25 -7.49 4.03 -8.93
C SER A 25 -8.67 4.98 -9.07
N PHE A 26 -9.82 4.63 -8.50
CA PHE A 26 -11.07 5.35 -8.81
C PHE A 26 -11.05 6.80 -8.37
N GLN A 27 -10.60 7.09 -7.14
CA GLN A 27 -10.51 8.44 -6.61
C GLN A 27 -9.74 9.38 -7.55
N PHE A 28 -8.50 9.02 -7.90
CA PHE A 28 -7.68 9.87 -8.75
C PHE A 28 -8.22 9.95 -10.17
N PHE A 29 -8.84 8.89 -10.69
CA PHE A 29 -9.47 8.92 -12.00
C PHE A 29 -10.66 9.89 -12.04
N GLU A 30 -11.44 9.96 -10.97
CA GLU A 30 -12.49 10.96 -10.81
C GLU A 30 -11.91 12.38 -10.70
N LEU A 31 -10.79 12.56 -9.98
CA LEU A 31 -10.11 13.86 -9.92
C LEU A 31 -9.68 14.32 -11.33
N PHE A 32 -9.11 13.44 -12.14
CA PHE A 32 -8.68 13.77 -13.50
C PHE A 32 -9.83 14.13 -14.45
N LYS A 33 -11.06 13.63 -14.22
CA LYS A 33 -12.23 13.96 -15.05
C LYS A 33 -12.68 15.42 -14.93
N THR A 34 -12.27 16.11 -13.86
CA THR A 34 -12.74 17.47 -13.57
C THR A 34 -12.03 18.55 -14.39
N ASN A 35 -10.94 18.22 -15.08
CA ASN A 35 -10.06 19.18 -15.77
C ASN A 35 -9.51 20.31 -14.86
N LEU A 36 -9.47 20.07 -13.54
CA LEU A 36 -8.96 21.02 -12.53
C LEU A 36 -7.46 20.83 -12.25
N ILE A 37 -6.83 19.84 -12.88
CA ILE A 37 -5.41 19.54 -12.81
C ILE A 37 -4.76 19.96 -14.12
N ASN A 38 -3.83 20.90 -14.05
CA ASN A 38 -3.06 21.48 -15.16
C ASN A 38 -1.93 20.53 -15.61
N LEU A 39 -2.30 19.34 -16.07
CA LEU A 39 -1.43 18.38 -16.73
C LEU A 39 -1.97 18.08 -18.13
N SER A 40 -1.09 17.71 -19.07
CA SER A 40 -1.54 17.29 -20.40
C SER A 40 -2.26 15.95 -20.34
N ASP A 41 -3.20 15.72 -21.26
CA ASP A 41 -3.93 14.44 -21.35
C ASP A 41 -2.99 13.23 -21.42
N LYS A 42 -1.89 13.36 -22.16
CA LYS A 42 -0.87 12.31 -22.26
C LYS A 42 -0.25 11.98 -20.90
N LYS A 43 0.06 12.98 -20.07
CA LYS A 43 0.57 12.76 -18.71
C LYS A 43 -0.50 12.14 -17.82
N ILE A 44 -1.73 12.64 -17.89
CA ILE A 44 -2.86 12.13 -17.10
C ILE A 44 -3.08 10.64 -17.39
N GLU A 45 -3.15 10.24 -18.67
CA GLU A 45 -3.32 8.82 -19.02
C GLU A 45 -2.14 7.98 -18.54
N LYS A 46 -0.91 8.51 -18.62
CA LYS A 46 0.25 7.78 -18.10
C LYS A 46 0.22 7.61 -16.58
N ILE A 47 -0.21 8.63 -15.85
CA ILE A 47 -0.38 8.55 -14.39
C ILE A 47 -1.49 7.56 -14.04
N LYS A 48 -2.61 7.55 -14.79
CA LYS A 48 -3.69 6.57 -14.59
C LYS A 48 -3.20 5.13 -14.77
N GLU A 49 -2.42 4.87 -15.83
CA GLU A 49 -1.79 3.56 -16.04
C GLU A 49 -0.92 3.15 -14.84
N LEU A 50 -0.03 4.06 -14.39
CA LEU A 50 0.87 3.78 -13.27
C LEU A 50 0.12 3.56 -11.94
N LEU A 51 -0.95 4.33 -11.69
CA LEU A 51 -1.81 4.14 -10.53
C LEU A 51 -2.56 2.80 -10.58
N HIS A 52 -3.02 2.41 -11.76
CA HIS A 52 -3.63 1.10 -11.95
C HIS A 52 -2.64 -0.02 -11.69
N GLU A 53 -1.44 0.04 -12.28
CA GLU A 53 -0.36 -0.93 -12.02
C GLU A 53 0.01 -1.00 -10.53
N CYS A 54 0.17 0.15 -9.87
CA CYS A 54 0.42 0.24 -8.43
C CYS A 54 -0.70 -0.43 -7.62
N THR A 55 -1.96 -0.18 -8.00
CA THR A 55 -3.14 -0.83 -7.39
C THR A 55 -3.07 -2.34 -7.53
N LEU A 56 -2.70 -2.86 -8.71
CA LEU A 56 -2.58 -4.30 -8.94
C LEU A 56 -1.51 -4.96 -8.07
N ASP A 57 -0.35 -4.32 -7.90
CA ASP A 57 0.71 -4.86 -7.04
C ASP A 57 0.32 -4.82 -5.56
N LEU A 58 -0.35 -3.77 -5.10
CA LEU A 58 -0.84 -3.70 -3.71
C LEU A 58 -1.96 -4.70 -3.42
N ILE A 59 -2.84 -4.96 -4.38
CA ILE A 59 -3.84 -6.02 -4.25
C ILE A 59 -3.16 -7.39 -4.14
N LYS A 60 -2.14 -7.66 -4.96
CA LYS A 60 -1.38 -8.92 -4.84
C LYS A 60 -0.65 -9.02 -3.50
N ALA A 61 -0.09 -7.92 -2.99
CA ALA A 61 0.50 -7.89 -1.65
C ALA A 61 -0.54 -8.23 -0.58
N GLN A 62 -1.74 -7.66 -0.68
CA GLN A 62 -2.85 -7.98 0.23
C GLN A 62 -3.29 -9.45 0.13
N GLU A 63 -3.39 -10.01 -1.07
CA GLU A 63 -3.70 -11.43 -1.29
C GLU A 63 -2.62 -12.33 -0.66
N LEU A 64 -1.33 -12.00 -0.82
CA LEU A 64 -0.22 -12.74 -0.21
C LEU A 64 -0.26 -12.68 1.32
N PHE A 65 -0.59 -11.53 1.90
CA PHE A 65 -0.78 -11.40 3.34
C PHE A 65 -1.97 -12.23 3.84
N ASN A 66 -3.10 -12.21 3.13
CA ASN A 66 -4.25 -13.04 3.48
C ASN A 66 -3.92 -14.54 3.40
N ASN A 67 -3.19 -14.97 2.37
CA ASN A 67 -2.75 -16.37 2.23
C ASN A 67 -1.80 -16.78 3.36
N TYR A 68 -0.88 -15.88 3.76
CA TYR A 68 -0.01 -16.08 4.92
C TYR A 68 -0.85 -16.33 6.19
N LEU A 69 -1.85 -15.46 6.45
CA LEU A 69 -2.73 -15.59 7.61
C LEU A 69 -3.57 -16.87 7.55
N GLU A 70 -4.13 -17.19 6.39
CA GLU A 70 -4.93 -18.41 6.20
C GLU A 70 -4.11 -19.66 6.48
N LYS A 71 -2.90 -19.76 5.91
CA LYS A 71 -1.99 -20.89 6.15
C LYS A 71 -1.61 -20.98 7.62
N GLN A 72 -1.19 -19.87 8.22
CA GLN A 72 -0.79 -19.84 9.63
C GLN A 72 -1.93 -20.28 10.55
N ASN A 73 -3.13 -19.71 10.38
CA ASN A 73 -4.28 -20.00 11.21
C ASN A 73 -4.79 -21.42 11.01
N LYS A 74 -4.76 -21.93 9.77
CA LYS A 74 -5.10 -23.31 9.46
C LYS A 74 -4.16 -24.28 10.19
N THR A 75 -2.84 -24.06 10.11
CA THR A 75 -1.86 -24.90 10.80
C THR A 75 -2.01 -24.84 12.32
N ILE A 76 -2.22 -23.64 12.89
CA ILE A 76 -2.51 -23.49 14.34
C ILE A 76 -3.74 -24.31 14.73
N LYS A 77 -4.82 -24.21 13.94
CA LYS A 77 -6.05 -24.93 14.18
C LYS A 77 -5.86 -26.45 14.10
N GLU A 78 -5.13 -26.94 13.10
CA GLU A 78 -4.86 -28.37 12.95
C GLU A 78 -4.01 -28.93 14.11
N ILE A 79 -3.08 -28.14 14.64
CA ILE A 79 -2.27 -28.52 15.80
C ILE A 79 -3.11 -28.54 17.09
N ILE A 80 -3.89 -27.49 17.34
CA ILE A 80 -4.61 -27.31 18.61
C ILE A 80 -5.89 -28.15 18.66
N ASP A 81 -6.70 -28.16 17.60
CA ASP A 81 -8.03 -28.77 17.61
C ASP A 81 -8.01 -30.25 17.22
N ASN A 82 -7.08 -30.63 16.33
CA ASN A 82 -7.04 -31.97 15.74
C ASN A 82 -5.87 -32.83 16.24
N GLU A 83 -5.08 -32.33 17.21
CA GLU A 83 -3.88 -32.99 17.74
C GLU A 83 -2.95 -33.48 16.62
N ASN A 84 -2.80 -32.69 15.55
CA ASN A 84 -2.00 -33.07 14.37
C ASN A 84 -0.49 -32.89 14.60
N PHE A 85 0.01 -33.47 15.68
CA PHE A 85 1.42 -33.53 16.05
C PHE A 85 1.71 -34.86 16.75
N LYS A 86 2.98 -35.28 16.72
CA LYS A 86 3.43 -36.51 17.40
C LYS A 86 4.60 -36.19 18.31
N ILE A 87 4.64 -36.83 19.47
CA ILE A 87 5.79 -36.76 20.37
C ILE A 87 6.56 -38.08 20.22
N GLN A 88 7.79 -38.01 19.73
CA GLN A 88 8.68 -39.16 19.60
C GLN A 88 10.05 -38.78 20.17
N ASP A 89 10.56 -39.56 21.13
CA ASP A 89 11.88 -39.35 21.74
C ASP A 89 12.12 -37.91 22.26
N ASN A 90 11.11 -37.31 22.90
CA ASN A 90 11.09 -35.90 23.36
C ASN A 90 11.14 -34.85 22.24
N ILE A 91 10.91 -35.24 20.98
CA ILE A 91 10.82 -34.34 19.84
C ILE A 91 9.35 -34.25 19.40
N ILE A 92 8.85 -33.02 19.23
CA ILE A 92 7.52 -32.76 18.69
C ILE A 92 7.63 -32.69 17.16
N GLN A 93 6.95 -33.60 16.47
CA GLN A 93 6.85 -33.65 15.02
C GLN A 93 5.52 -33.05 14.57
N TYR A 94 5.55 -32.11 13.64
CA TYR A 94 4.38 -31.48 13.01
C TYR A 94 4.75 -31.04 11.58
N ASP A 95 3.75 -30.71 10.77
CA ASP A 95 3.96 -30.11 9.45
C ASP A 95 4.35 -28.63 9.61
N ASP A 96 5.65 -28.35 9.57
CA ASP A 96 6.19 -27.00 9.76
C ASP A 96 5.87 -26.09 8.56
N PRO A 97 5.05 -25.03 8.74
CA PRO A 97 4.66 -24.15 7.65
C PRO A 97 5.73 -23.09 7.33
N SER A 98 6.86 -23.02 8.06
CA SER A 98 7.84 -21.92 8.00
C SER A 98 8.33 -21.63 6.59
N TYR A 99 8.62 -22.65 5.79
CA TYR A 99 9.09 -22.46 4.42
C TYR A 99 8.05 -21.76 3.53
N GLU A 100 6.79 -22.19 3.59
CA GLU A 100 5.70 -21.61 2.80
C GLU A 100 5.35 -20.19 3.27
N LEU A 101 5.32 -19.98 4.59
CA LEU A 101 5.11 -18.67 5.20
C LEU A 101 6.20 -17.67 4.81
N ASN A 102 7.47 -18.10 4.80
CA ASN A 102 8.59 -17.26 4.36
C ASN A 102 8.47 -16.88 2.88
N LYS A 103 8.00 -17.78 2.02
CA LYS A 103 7.76 -17.49 0.61
C LYS A 103 6.66 -16.43 0.41
N TYR A 104 5.55 -16.53 1.14
CA TYR A 104 4.51 -15.49 1.09
C TYR A 104 5.04 -14.13 1.56
N PHE A 105 5.90 -14.13 2.58
CA PHE A 105 6.52 -12.92 3.08
C PHE A 105 7.49 -12.29 2.07
N GLU A 106 8.33 -13.09 1.41
CA GLU A 106 9.23 -12.64 0.35
C GLU A 106 8.47 -12.02 -0.82
N ASP A 107 7.49 -12.74 -1.37
CA ASP A 107 6.67 -12.26 -2.47
C ASP A 107 5.92 -10.97 -2.09
N PHE A 108 5.48 -10.87 -0.82
CA PHE A 108 4.83 -9.67 -0.29
C PHE A 108 5.76 -8.45 -0.30
N LEU A 109 7.01 -8.60 0.15
CA LEU A 109 7.99 -7.51 0.14
C LEU A 109 8.27 -7.04 -1.30
N ILE A 110 8.44 -7.99 -2.23
CA ILE A 110 8.67 -7.69 -3.65
C ILE A 110 7.53 -6.85 -4.22
N ARG A 111 6.27 -7.23 -3.96
CA ARG A 111 5.09 -6.49 -4.46
C ARG A 111 5.01 -5.08 -3.91
N ASN A 112 5.26 -4.89 -2.62
CA ASN A 112 5.27 -3.56 -2.00
C ASN A 112 6.39 -2.67 -2.57
N VAL A 113 7.60 -3.22 -2.76
CA VAL A 113 8.71 -2.47 -3.39
C VAL A 113 8.38 -2.06 -4.82
N ILE A 114 7.75 -2.95 -5.61
CA ILE A 114 7.32 -2.62 -6.98
C ILE A 114 6.29 -1.48 -6.94
N ALA A 115 5.30 -1.54 -6.06
CA ALA A 115 4.28 -0.51 -5.92
C ALA A 115 4.90 0.87 -5.60
N LEU A 116 5.89 0.92 -4.70
CA LEU A 116 6.59 2.17 -4.38
C LEU A 116 7.46 2.68 -5.55
N ARG A 117 8.09 1.80 -6.33
CA ARG A 117 8.79 2.24 -7.55
C ARG A 117 7.85 2.91 -8.55
N LYS A 118 6.57 2.50 -8.59
CA LYS A 118 5.58 3.16 -9.45
C LYS A 118 5.28 4.59 -9.01
N THR A 119 5.36 4.92 -7.72
CA THR A 119 5.16 6.31 -7.28
C THR A 119 6.30 7.23 -7.71
N ILE A 120 7.55 6.71 -7.74
CA ILE A 120 8.67 7.41 -8.37
C ILE A 120 8.37 7.67 -9.85
N LYS A 121 7.88 6.67 -10.59
CA LYS A 121 7.48 6.85 -12.00
C LYS A 121 6.34 7.85 -12.19
N ILE A 122 5.42 7.96 -11.24
CA ILE A 122 4.39 9.01 -11.25
C ILE A 122 5.05 10.38 -11.09
N ALA A 123 6.00 10.54 -10.16
CA ALA A 123 6.76 11.78 -10.01
C ALA A 123 7.53 12.14 -11.29
N GLU A 124 8.20 11.16 -11.92
CA GLU A 124 8.91 11.38 -13.18
C GLU A 124 7.98 11.90 -14.28
N CYS A 125 6.77 11.34 -14.37
CA CYS A 125 5.76 11.79 -15.33
C CYS A 125 5.23 13.20 -15.02
N VAL A 126 5.11 13.55 -13.73
CA VAL A 126 4.66 14.87 -13.30
C VAL A 126 5.71 15.93 -13.67
N PHE A 127 6.97 15.69 -13.32
CA PHE A 127 8.08 16.64 -13.47
C PHE A 127 8.79 16.60 -14.83
N ASP A 128 8.49 15.64 -15.71
CA ASP A 128 9.25 15.38 -16.96
C ASP A 128 10.75 15.17 -16.71
N GLN A 129 11.09 14.50 -15.60
CA GLN A 129 12.46 14.26 -15.16
C GLN A 129 12.60 12.82 -14.68
N GLU A 130 13.70 12.15 -15.03
CA GLU A 130 14.01 10.84 -14.47
C GLU A 130 14.68 10.98 -13.10
N PHE A 131 14.39 10.04 -12.18
CA PHE A 131 15.04 9.99 -10.87
C PHE A 131 15.76 8.66 -10.69
N ASP A 132 17.03 8.72 -10.30
CA ASP A 132 17.86 7.52 -10.09
C ASP A 132 17.38 6.68 -8.89
N GLY A 133 16.56 7.27 -8.01
CA GLY A 133 15.94 6.56 -6.90
C GLY A 133 15.31 7.49 -5.86
N PRO A 134 14.90 6.93 -4.71
CA PRO A 134 14.19 7.68 -3.66
C PRO A 134 14.97 8.89 -3.13
N LYS A 135 16.30 8.78 -3.01
CA LYS A 135 17.15 9.87 -2.50
C LYS A 135 17.21 11.06 -3.45
N ASP A 136 17.30 10.79 -4.75
CA ASP A 136 17.36 11.83 -5.78
C ASP A 136 16.00 12.54 -5.90
N LEU A 137 14.91 11.76 -5.91
CA LEU A 137 13.55 12.28 -5.84
C LEU A 137 13.34 13.15 -4.58
N LEU A 138 13.77 12.69 -3.40
CA LEU A 138 13.64 13.47 -2.16
C LEU A 138 14.33 14.84 -2.28
N LYS A 139 15.55 14.87 -2.82
CA LYS A 139 16.30 16.11 -3.01
C LYS A 139 15.54 17.07 -3.94
N HIS A 140 15.03 16.56 -5.06
CA HIS A 140 14.22 17.37 -5.98
C HIS A 140 12.95 17.91 -5.30
N LEU A 141 12.25 17.07 -4.54
CA LEU A 141 11.04 17.48 -3.82
C LEU A 141 11.34 18.55 -2.75
N GLN A 142 12.49 18.48 -2.07
CA GLN A 142 12.92 19.53 -1.13
C GLN A 142 13.14 20.88 -1.82
N GLU A 143 13.59 20.88 -3.08
CA GLU A 143 13.74 22.09 -3.90
C GLU A 143 12.40 22.63 -4.43
N VAL A 144 11.43 21.75 -4.70
CA VAL A 144 10.08 22.13 -5.15
C VAL A 144 9.19 22.63 -4.00
N PHE A 145 9.35 22.05 -2.80
CA PHE A 145 8.51 22.29 -1.63
C PHE A 145 9.18 23.15 -0.55
N VAL A 146 10.09 24.06 -0.92
CA VAL A 146 10.89 24.88 0.02
C VAL A 146 10.05 25.55 1.10
N ASP A 147 8.85 26.03 0.77
CA ASP A 147 7.96 26.73 1.71
C ASP A 147 6.87 25.83 2.32
N LYS A 148 7.00 24.50 2.19
CA LYS A 148 6.03 23.49 2.65
C LYS A 148 6.71 22.50 3.59
N GLU A 149 7.07 22.99 4.77
CA GLU A 149 7.74 22.22 5.83
C GLU A 149 7.01 20.91 6.18
N GLU A 150 5.67 20.91 6.12
CA GLU A 150 4.85 19.71 6.32
C GLU A 150 5.13 18.58 5.31
N TYR A 151 5.35 18.92 4.03
CA TYR A 151 5.61 17.93 2.98
C TYR A 151 7.04 17.44 3.04
N ILE A 152 7.99 18.33 3.32
CA ILE A 152 9.39 17.95 3.52
C ILE A 152 9.49 16.97 4.69
N LYS A 153 8.85 17.27 5.83
CA LYS A 153 8.83 16.40 7.00
C LYS A 153 8.21 15.03 6.70
N MET A 154 7.06 15.00 6.01
CA MET A 154 6.42 13.76 5.57
C MET A 154 7.39 12.91 4.74
N LEU A 155 8.04 13.52 3.75
CA LEU A 155 8.98 12.82 2.87
C LEU A 155 10.22 12.30 3.60
N GLU A 156 10.75 13.06 4.56
CA GLU A 156 11.89 12.62 5.38
C GLU A 156 11.53 11.45 6.30
N GLU A 157 10.37 11.50 6.95
CA GLU A 157 9.86 10.40 7.77
C GLU A 157 9.62 9.16 6.92
N ASP A 158 9.02 9.34 5.74
CA ASP A 158 8.70 8.24 4.82
C ASP A 158 9.93 7.60 4.19
N SER A 159 10.96 8.40 3.90
CA SER A 159 12.21 7.90 3.31
C SER A 159 12.90 6.83 4.17
N LYS A 160 12.73 6.87 5.50
CA LYS A 160 13.36 5.93 6.43
C LYS A 160 12.78 4.52 6.30
N TRP A 161 11.46 4.39 6.40
CA TRP A 161 10.82 3.08 6.29
C TRP A 161 10.81 2.58 4.84
N PHE A 162 10.84 3.47 3.84
CA PHE A 162 11.00 3.07 2.45
C PHE A 162 12.38 2.42 2.21
N LYS A 163 13.45 3.02 2.74
CA LYS A 163 14.79 2.42 2.66
C LYS A 163 14.83 1.06 3.37
N GLU A 164 14.26 0.98 4.57
CA GLU A 164 14.16 -0.28 5.32
C GLU A 164 13.47 -1.39 4.52
N LEU A 165 12.36 -1.07 3.85
CA LEU A 165 11.65 -2.05 3.01
C LEU A 165 12.50 -2.54 1.83
N TYR A 166 13.30 -1.65 1.22
CA TYR A 166 14.27 -2.04 0.19
C TYR A 166 15.36 -2.95 0.73
N ASP A 167 15.92 -2.59 1.88
CA ASP A 167 17.00 -3.33 2.53
C ASP A 167 16.50 -4.74 2.89
N PHE A 168 15.33 -4.87 3.51
CA PHE A 168 14.73 -6.17 3.80
C PHE A 168 14.43 -7.00 2.56
N ARG A 169 13.91 -6.39 1.49
CA ARG A 169 13.75 -7.11 0.21
C ARG A 169 15.09 -7.64 -0.30
N GLY A 170 16.15 -6.84 -0.22
CA GLY A 170 17.50 -7.26 -0.62
C GLY A 170 18.09 -8.35 0.28
N GLU A 171 17.83 -8.28 1.59
CA GLU A 171 18.29 -9.27 2.56
C GLU A 171 17.59 -10.61 2.38
N VAL A 172 16.30 -10.62 2.08
CA VAL A 172 15.56 -11.86 1.77
C VAL A 172 16.13 -12.54 0.53
N GLU A 173 16.36 -11.80 -0.55
CA GLU A 173 16.96 -12.35 -1.79
C GLU A 173 18.36 -12.92 -1.59
N HIS A 174 19.07 -12.46 -0.57
CA HIS A 174 20.41 -12.91 -0.23
C HIS A 174 20.47 -13.82 1.01
N SER A 175 19.30 -14.28 1.52
CA SER A 175 19.18 -15.13 2.70
C SER A 175 19.88 -14.58 3.95
N LYS A 176 19.88 -13.25 4.10
CA LYS A 176 20.47 -12.52 5.24
C LYS A 176 19.46 -12.14 6.31
N LEU A 177 18.17 -12.19 5.99
CA LEU A 177 17.13 -11.79 6.92
C LEU A 177 16.91 -12.86 8.00
N GLU A 178 17.06 -12.48 9.25
CA GLU A 178 16.86 -13.39 10.39
C GLU A 178 15.37 -13.47 10.78
N ILE A 179 14.75 -14.60 10.44
CA ILE A 179 13.36 -14.93 10.77
C ILE A 179 13.37 -16.21 11.61
N THR A 180 12.69 -16.21 12.75
CA THR A 180 12.54 -17.43 13.56
C THR A 180 11.60 -18.43 12.86
N ASN A 181 11.78 -19.71 13.11
CA ASN A 181 10.83 -20.73 12.67
C ASN A 181 9.49 -20.58 13.41
N PHE A 182 8.45 -21.14 12.80
CA PHE A 182 7.18 -21.41 13.45
C PHE A 182 7.41 -22.60 14.39
N GLU A 183 7.22 -22.42 15.71
CA GLU A 183 7.58 -23.42 16.72
C GLU A 183 6.34 -23.92 17.47
N LEU A 184 6.29 -25.23 17.73
CA LEU A 184 5.31 -25.87 18.61
C LEU A 184 6.00 -26.32 19.90
N PHE A 185 5.41 -26.01 21.04
CA PHE A 185 5.88 -26.44 22.36
C PHE A 185 4.69 -26.86 23.23
N LEU A 186 4.97 -27.56 24.33
CA LEU A 186 3.95 -27.97 25.29
C LEU A 186 4.00 -27.07 26.53
N ASP A 187 2.84 -26.70 27.05
CA ASP A 187 2.74 -26.01 28.33
C ASP A 187 2.97 -26.99 29.51
N LYS A 188 2.85 -26.49 30.74
CA LYS A 188 3.05 -27.30 31.97
C LYS A 188 2.00 -28.42 32.15
N ASN A 189 0.93 -28.42 31.37
CA ASN A 189 -0.17 -29.37 31.40
C ASN A 189 -0.23 -30.20 30.09
N ASP A 190 0.88 -30.29 29.36
CA ASP A 190 1.00 -30.99 28.07
C ASP A 190 0.06 -30.46 26.97
N LYS A 191 -0.38 -29.20 27.08
CA LYS A 191 -1.20 -28.57 26.04
C LYS A 191 -0.31 -27.93 24.96
N PRO A 192 -0.65 -28.10 23.66
CA PRO A 192 0.11 -27.50 22.57
C PRO A 192 -0.01 -25.97 22.60
N LEU A 193 1.13 -25.31 22.47
CA LEU A 193 1.28 -23.88 22.31
C LEU A 193 2.13 -23.59 21.07
N VAL A 194 1.70 -22.60 20.28
CA VAL A 194 2.40 -22.20 19.06
C VAL A 194 3.09 -20.87 19.29
N LYS A 195 4.34 -20.79 18.85
CA LYS A 195 5.09 -19.54 18.69
C LYS A 195 5.13 -19.17 17.20
N LYS A 196 4.53 -18.03 16.87
CA LYS A 196 4.55 -17.47 15.52
C LYS A 196 5.96 -17.02 15.14
N GLN A 197 6.25 -16.96 13.84
CA GLN A 197 7.52 -16.46 13.31
C GLN A 197 7.73 -14.98 13.66
N ILE A 198 8.95 -14.65 14.05
CA ILE A 198 9.38 -13.31 14.45
C ILE A 198 10.47 -12.83 13.49
N LEU A 199 10.37 -11.57 13.07
CA LEU A 199 11.46 -10.84 12.44
C LEU A 199 12.39 -10.34 13.55
N VAL A 200 13.60 -10.93 13.63
CA VAL A 200 14.49 -10.76 14.80
C VAL A 200 14.88 -9.30 15.01
N ASP A 201 15.30 -8.61 13.96
CA ASP A 201 15.75 -7.21 14.01
C ASP A 201 14.66 -6.22 14.48
N LYS A 202 13.38 -6.59 14.26
CA LYS A 202 12.23 -5.76 14.64
C LYS A 202 11.55 -6.24 15.91
N ASN A 203 11.92 -7.40 16.41
CA ASN A 203 11.30 -8.06 17.56
C ASN A 203 9.75 -8.05 17.44
N CYS A 204 9.24 -8.38 16.26
CA CYS A 204 7.81 -8.40 15.98
C CYS A 204 7.43 -9.61 15.11
N THR A 205 6.17 -10.02 15.17
CA THR A 205 5.69 -11.11 14.32
C THR A 205 5.65 -10.67 12.86
N LEU A 206 5.91 -11.61 11.94
CA LEU A 206 5.79 -11.32 10.50
C LEU A 206 4.39 -10.81 10.14
N GLU A 207 3.34 -11.37 10.74
CA GLU A 207 1.96 -10.89 10.59
C GLU A 207 1.82 -9.40 10.89
N LYS A 208 2.32 -8.95 12.05
CA LYS A 208 2.24 -7.54 12.45
C LYS A 208 3.06 -6.66 11.51
N TYR A 209 4.24 -7.13 11.10
CA TYR A 209 5.09 -6.40 10.18
C TYR A 209 4.42 -6.24 8.81
N MET A 210 3.84 -7.31 8.25
CA MET A 210 3.14 -7.29 6.97
C MET A 210 1.93 -6.37 6.99
N ASP A 211 1.10 -6.41 8.05
CA ASP A 211 -0.06 -5.54 8.19
C ASP A 211 0.31 -4.06 8.17
N VAL A 212 1.28 -3.68 9.03
CA VAL A 212 1.77 -2.29 9.12
C VAL A 212 2.42 -1.86 7.80
N THR A 213 3.21 -2.73 7.18
CA THR A 213 3.87 -2.43 5.90
C THR A 213 2.86 -2.19 4.80
N LEU A 214 1.85 -3.05 4.66
CA LEU A 214 0.81 -2.91 3.64
C LEU A 214 0.07 -1.58 3.81
N TYR A 215 -0.30 -1.25 5.05
CA TYR A 215 -0.96 0.01 5.36
C TYR A 215 -0.09 1.22 5.03
N ASN A 216 1.19 1.21 5.42
CA ASN A 216 2.12 2.31 5.18
C ASN A 216 2.36 2.52 3.68
N VAL A 217 2.60 1.45 2.93
CA VAL A 217 2.83 1.51 1.48
C VAL A 217 1.59 2.03 0.76
N PHE A 218 0.41 1.50 1.08
CA PHE A 218 -0.85 1.97 0.51
C PHE A 218 -1.08 3.46 0.80
N SER A 219 -0.93 3.88 2.06
CA SER A 219 -1.14 5.26 2.48
C SER A 219 -0.13 6.21 1.82
N TYR A 220 1.13 5.80 1.72
CA TYR A 220 2.16 6.57 1.03
C TYR A 220 1.84 6.75 -0.45
N CYS A 221 1.49 5.66 -1.17
CA CYS A 221 1.14 5.76 -2.58
C CYS A 221 -0.01 6.75 -2.82
N GLU A 222 -1.00 6.76 -1.94
CA GLU A 222 -2.14 7.65 -2.03
C GLU A 222 -1.75 9.10 -1.73
N ASP A 223 -1.08 9.33 -0.61
CA ASP A 223 -0.79 10.67 -0.09
C ASP A 223 0.27 11.37 -0.93
N PHE A 224 1.28 10.60 -1.38
CA PHE A 224 2.31 11.07 -2.29
C PHE A 224 1.72 11.48 -3.64
N THR A 225 0.81 10.68 -4.21
CA THR A 225 0.12 11.03 -5.46
C THR A 225 -0.71 12.30 -5.28
N ALA A 226 -1.50 12.40 -4.21
CA ALA A 226 -2.29 13.59 -3.93
C ALA A 226 -1.39 14.83 -3.77
N MET A 227 -0.27 14.71 -3.07
CA MET A 227 0.72 15.78 -2.91
C MET A 227 1.28 16.25 -4.26
N LEU A 228 1.67 15.34 -5.14
CA LEU A 228 2.15 15.70 -6.49
C LEU A 228 1.08 16.41 -7.30
N LEU A 229 -0.17 15.94 -7.27
CA LEU A 229 -1.26 16.57 -8.03
C LEU A 229 -1.66 17.94 -7.49
N LYS A 230 -1.47 18.20 -6.19
CA LYS A 230 -1.71 19.53 -5.59
C LYS A 230 -0.86 20.61 -6.25
N LEU A 231 0.36 20.30 -6.68
CA LEU A 231 1.24 21.24 -7.39
C LEU A 231 0.66 21.72 -8.72
N HIS A 232 -0.22 20.91 -9.32
CA HIS A 232 -0.81 21.17 -10.62
C HIS A 232 -2.27 21.56 -10.55
N CYS A 233 -2.84 21.80 -9.36
CA CYS A 233 -4.20 22.30 -9.26
C CYS A 233 -4.31 23.70 -9.87
N SER A 234 -5.45 24.01 -10.48
CA SER A 234 -5.75 25.39 -10.86
C SER A 234 -5.74 26.31 -9.64
N GLU A 235 -5.40 27.60 -9.80
CA GLU A 235 -5.37 28.59 -8.70
C GLU A 235 -6.69 28.70 -7.92
N LYS A 236 -7.78 28.22 -8.52
CA LYS A 236 -9.14 28.32 -8.00
C LYS A 236 -9.54 27.18 -7.08
N VAL A 237 -8.78 26.08 -7.11
CA VAL A 237 -9.14 24.83 -6.44
C VAL A 237 -7.94 24.23 -5.73
N ARG A 238 -8.22 23.45 -4.70
CA ARG A 238 -7.21 22.67 -3.97
C ARG A 238 -7.72 21.27 -3.76
N ILE A 239 -6.80 20.30 -3.72
CA ILE A 239 -7.13 18.96 -3.23
C ILE A 239 -7.12 18.99 -1.71
N ILE A 240 -8.22 18.58 -1.10
CA ILE A 240 -8.38 18.47 0.36
C ILE A 240 -8.64 17.02 0.75
N GLN A 241 -8.37 16.71 2.02
CA GLN A 241 -8.72 15.43 2.60
C GLN A 241 -10.14 15.46 3.16
N ILE A 242 -10.95 14.48 2.79
CA ILE A 242 -12.26 14.22 3.37
C ILE A 242 -12.04 13.62 4.78
N PRO A 243 -12.66 14.21 5.82
CA PRO A 243 -12.65 13.66 7.17
C PRO A 243 -13.16 12.21 7.20
N GLU A 244 -12.55 11.37 8.04
CA GLU A 244 -12.76 9.92 8.02
C GLU A 244 -14.23 9.53 8.20
N GLU A 245 -14.94 10.22 9.10
CA GLU A 245 -16.35 10.03 9.39
C GLU A 245 -17.27 10.35 8.20
N GLN A 246 -16.79 11.15 7.24
CA GLN A 246 -17.54 11.57 6.06
C GLN A 246 -17.24 10.71 4.82
N ARG A 247 -16.17 9.89 4.84
CA ARG A 247 -15.73 9.13 3.65
C ARG A 247 -16.75 8.11 3.19
N LYS A 248 -17.49 7.47 4.11
CA LYS A 248 -18.52 6.48 3.76
C LYS A 248 -19.59 7.05 2.81
N ASN A 249 -19.94 8.32 2.98
CA ASN A 249 -20.90 9.01 2.12
C ASN A 249 -20.29 9.49 0.80
N ASN A 250 -18.97 9.41 0.66
CA ASN A 250 -18.19 9.89 -0.49
C ASN A 250 -17.45 8.74 -1.18
N LYS A 251 -18.13 7.60 -1.35
CA LYS A 251 -17.55 6.40 -2.00
C LYS A 251 -16.24 5.94 -1.35
N ASN A 252 -16.02 6.23 -0.07
CA ASN A 252 -14.77 5.95 0.66
C ASN A 252 -13.52 6.66 0.11
N PHE A 253 -13.68 7.73 -0.66
CA PHE A 253 -12.56 8.58 -1.08
C PHE A 253 -11.96 9.32 0.13
N LYS A 254 -10.63 9.41 0.18
CA LYS A 254 -9.86 10.27 1.08
C LYS A 254 -9.68 11.68 0.51
N TYR A 255 -9.57 11.84 -0.81
CA TYR A 255 -9.25 13.12 -1.45
C TYR A 255 -10.36 13.60 -2.39
N THR A 256 -10.61 14.91 -2.38
CA THR A 256 -11.55 15.60 -3.27
C THR A 256 -11.05 17.01 -3.58
N PHE A 257 -11.71 17.69 -4.53
CA PHE A 257 -11.51 19.12 -4.75
C PHE A 257 -12.35 19.96 -3.79
N ASP A 258 -11.79 21.13 -3.49
CA ASP A 258 -12.46 22.21 -2.79
C ASP A 258 -12.05 23.54 -3.42
N LEU A 259 -12.91 24.55 -3.32
CA LEU A 259 -12.59 25.90 -3.77
C LEU A 259 -11.59 26.56 -2.82
N CYS A 260 -10.69 27.39 -3.35
CA CYS A 260 -9.86 28.24 -2.53
C CYS A 260 -10.73 29.23 -1.72
N GLU A 261 -10.31 29.57 -0.49
CA GLU A 261 -11.11 30.39 0.44
C GLU A 261 -11.50 31.75 -0.17
N ASP A 262 -10.61 32.39 -0.92
CA ASP A 262 -10.88 33.67 -1.59
C ASP A 262 -12.03 33.61 -2.60
N LEU A 263 -12.25 32.46 -3.22
CA LEU A 263 -13.38 32.24 -4.14
C LEU A 263 -14.64 31.86 -3.39
N LYS A 264 -14.52 31.05 -2.34
CA LYS A 264 -15.65 30.76 -1.46
C LYS A 264 -16.22 32.04 -0.86
N SER A 265 -15.36 32.93 -0.36
CA SER A 265 -15.80 34.19 0.21
C SER A 265 -16.46 35.11 -0.81
N LYS A 266 -16.14 35.02 -2.09
CA LYS A 266 -16.83 35.79 -3.14
C LYS A 266 -18.18 35.18 -3.49
N ILE A 267 -18.23 33.87 -3.71
CA ILE A 267 -19.45 33.16 -4.12
C ILE A 267 -20.50 33.16 -3.00
N PHE A 268 -20.10 32.93 -1.75
CA PHE A 268 -21.04 32.73 -0.64
C PHE A 268 -21.33 34.01 0.18
N ASN A 269 -20.60 35.11 -0.03
CA ASN A 269 -20.96 36.40 0.58
C ASN A 269 -21.83 37.28 -0.32
N ASP A 270 -21.88 37.02 -1.64
CA ASP A 270 -22.79 37.72 -2.55
C ASP A 270 -24.27 37.29 -2.38
N ASP A 271 -24.53 36.16 -1.69
CA ASP A 271 -25.89 35.70 -1.34
C ASP A 271 -26.51 36.40 -0.11
N LYS A 272 -25.86 37.44 0.43
CA LYS A 272 -26.37 38.29 1.53
C LYS A 272 -26.70 39.73 1.12
N GLY A 273 -26.75 40.01 -0.19
CA GLY A 273 -27.14 41.31 -0.76
C GLY A 273 -28.60 41.37 -1.20
#